data_AF-A0A5J4Q0I7-F1
#
_entry.id   AF-A0A5J4Q0I7-F1
#
_cell.length_a   1.000
_cell.length_b   1.000
_cell.length_c   1.000
_cell.angle_alpha   90.00
_cell.angle_beta   90.00
_cell.angle_gamma   90.00
#
_symmetry.space_group_name_H-M   'P 1'
#
loop_
_entity.id
_entity.type
_entity.pdbx_description
1 polymer ?
#
loop_
_entity_poly.entity_id
_entity_poly.type
_entity_poly.pdbx_seq_one_letter_code
_entity_poly.pdbx_strand_id
1 'polypeptide(L)'
;MDSTPRTLTFFKNDEEQMNYVSNIPAAVRANLSIKGDSFQVLKFEALSEPTAKHGAGSRAWEYGTEWIEYQQDNKTDEKSKKKKCIIQ
;
A
#
# COMPACT_ATOMS: atom_id res chain seq x y z
N MET A 1 -3.13 17.33 8.52
CA MET A 1 -3.93 16.65 7.50
C MET A 1 -4.79 15.63 8.22
N ASP A 2 -6.09 15.91 8.34
CA ASP A 2 -7.06 15.11 9.10
C ASP A 2 -8.10 14.48 8.16
N SER A 3 -7.64 14.01 7.00
CA SER A 3 -8.51 13.31 6.06
C SER A 3 -9.03 12.02 6.70
N THR A 4 -10.31 11.75 6.50
CA THR A 4 -10.93 10.49 6.90
C THR A 4 -11.56 9.87 5.66
N PRO A 5 -11.04 8.72 5.17
CA PRO A 5 -9.90 7.96 5.71
C PRO A 5 -8.54 8.66 5.51
N ARG A 6 -7.55 8.30 6.35
CA ARG A 6 -6.14 8.65 6.10
C ARG A 6 -5.58 7.71 5.04
N THR A 7 -4.85 8.28 4.07
CA THR A 7 -4.31 7.51 2.93
C THR A 7 -2.81 7.73 2.75
N LEU A 8 -2.09 6.69 2.33
CA LEU A 8 -0.71 6.77 1.85
C LEU A 8 -0.69 6.50 0.35
N THR A 9 -0.24 7.48 -0.43
CA THR A 9 -0.12 7.38 -1.90
C THR A 9 1.36 7.35 -2.27
N PHE A 10 1.71 6.51 -3.23
CA PHE A 10 3.08 6.40 -3.73
C PHE A 10 3.23 7.11 -5.07
N PHE A 11 4.40 7.69 -5.29
CA PHE A 11 4.78 8.31 -6.53
C PHE A 11 6.13 7.74 -6.98
N LYS A 12 6.29 7.51 -8.27
CA LYS A 12 7.58 7.13 -8.88
C LYS A 12 7.87 8.14 -9.98
N ASN A 13 8.95 8.91 -9.82
CA ASN A 13 9.30 10.00 -10.74
C ASN A 13 8.13 10.97 -10.96
N ASP A 14 7.49 11.41 -9.88
CA ASP A 14 6.30 12.30 -9.87
C ASP A 14 5.02 11.72 -10.50
N GLU A 15 5.04 10.46 -10.96
CA GLU A 15 3.86 9.75 -11.43
C GLU A 15 3.17 8.99 -10.29
N GLU A 16 1.90 9.29 -10.06
CA GLU A 16 1.07 8.61 -9.06
C GLU A 16 0.92 7.11 -9.39
N GLN A 17 1.12 6.25 -8.39
CA GLN A 17 1.00 4.80 -8.55
C GLN A 17 -0.44 4.33 -8.33
N MET A 18 -0.86 3.28 -9.04
CA MET A 18 -2.23 2.76 -8.95
C MET A 18 -2.58 2.20 -7.57
N ASN A 19 -1.59 1.59 -6.90
CA ASN A 19 -1.77 1.04 -5.55
C ASN A 19 -1.55 2.13 -4.51
N TYR A 20 -2.49 2.27 -3.58
CA TYR A 20 -2.37 3.15 -2.42
C TYR A 20 -2.95 2.46 -1.18
N VAL A 21 -2.64 2.99 0.00
CA VAL A 21 -3.09 2.40 1.27
C VAL A 21 -4.13 3.31 1.92
N SER A 22 -5.24 2.75 2.39
CA SER A 22 -6.28 3.45 3.15
C SER A 22 -6.28 3.04 4.62
N ASN A 23 -6.97 3.81 5.46
CA ASN A 23 -7.15 3.56 6.89
C ASN A 23 -5.84 3.43 7.69
N ILE A 24 -4.80 4.18 7.28
CA ILE A 24 -3.51 4.15 7.98
C ILE A 24 -3.58 4.85 9.35
N PRO A 25 -2.77 4.42 10.33
CA PRO A 25 -2.64 5.14 11.59
C PRO A 25 -1.99 6.51 11.39
N ALA A 26 -2.06 7.37 12.41
CA ALA A 26 -1.48 8.72 12.36
C ALA A 26 0.06 8.72 12.16
N ALA A 27 0.74 7.70 12.68
CA ALA A 27 2.18 7.53 12.52
C ALA A 27 2.50 6.60 11.34
N VAL A 28 3.27 7.09 10.38
CA VAL A 28 3.78 6.31 9.25
C VAL A 28 5.21 5.86 9.54
N ARG A 29 5.54 4.60 9.21
CA ARG A 29 6.88 4.02 9.37
C ARG A 29 7.32 3.42 8.03
N ALA A 30 8.60 3.56 7.70
CA ALA A 30 9.22 2.84 6.60
C ALA A 30 9.93 1.59 7.14
N ASN A 31 9.85 0.49 6.40
CA ASN A 31 10.53 -0.76 6.72
C ASN A 31 11.44 -1.14 5.55
N LEU A 32 12.68 -1.53 5.86
CA LEU A 32 13.65 -2.02 4.90
C LEU A 32 13.89 -3.51 5.17
N SER A 33 13.56 -4.34 4.18
CA SER A 33 13.64 -5.80 4.34
C SER A 33 15.06 -6.35 4.15
N ILE A 34 15.91 -5.64 3.42
CA ILE A 34 17.26 -6.10 3.08
C ILE A 34 18.28 -5.43 4.01
N LYS A 35 19.17 -6.25 4.59
CA LYS A 35 20.25 -5.74 5.44
C LYS A 35 21.23 -4.91 4.61
N GLY A 36 21.48 -3.68 5.05
CA GLY A 36 22.38 -2.75 4.37
C GLY A 36 21.67 -1.78 3.45
N ASP A 37 20.37 -1.99 3.17
CA ASP A 37 19.57 -0.99 2.48
C ASP A 37 19.39 0.24 3.35
N SER A 38 19.31 1.38 2.68
CA SER A 38 18.96 2.66 3.28
C SER A 38 18.25 3.52 2.25
N PHE A 39 17.50 4.49 2.73
CA PHE A 39 16.94 5.54 1.90
C PHE A 39 17.23 6.88 2.55
N GLN A 40 17.29 7.92 1.73
CA GLN A 40 17.45 9.28 2.19
C GLN A 40 16.12 10.03 2.01
N VAL A 41 15.66 10.67 3.08
CA VAL A 41 14.55 11.63 3.00
C VAL A 41 15.12 12.94 2.47
N LEU A 42 14.82 13.27 1.21
CA LEU A 42 15.29 14.51 0.59
C LEU A 42 14.49 15.72 1.07
N LYS A 43 13.20 15.54 1.32
CA LYS A 43 12.27 16.60 1.75
C LYS A 43 11.20 15.99 2.66
N PHE A 44 10.87 16.69 3.74
CA PHE A 44 9.77 16.34 4.63
C PHE A 44 8.95 17.60 4.89
N GLU A 45 7.78 17.68 4.27
CA GLU A 45 6.91 18.86 4.34
C GLU A 45 5.46 18.47 4.58
N ALA A 46 4.71 19.38 5.19
CA ALA A 46 3.27 19.27 5.31
C ALA A 46 2.62 20.08 4.18
N LEU A 47 1.84 19.40 3.34
CA LEU A 47 0.99 20.06 2.35
C LEU A 47 -0.34 20.46 3.00
N SER A 48 -0.92 21.58 2.58
CA SER A 48 -2.24 22.03 3.04
C SER A 48 -3.36 21.09 2.60
N GLU A 49 -3.21 20.51 1.41
CA GLU A 49 -4.17 19.58 0.80
C GLU A 49 -3.46 18.40 0.12
N PRO A 50 -4.09 17.22 0.02
CA PRO A 50 -3.53 16.09 -0.73
C PRO A 50 -3.48 16.39 -2.23
N THR A 51 -2.40 15.99 -2.91
CA THR A 51 -2.25 16.14 -4.36
C THR A 51 -2.64 14.88 -5.14
N ALA A 52 -2.76 13.73 -4.46
CA ALA A 52 -3.15 12.46 -5.06
C ALA A 52 -4.59 12.53 -5.61
N LYS A 53 -4.81 11.93 -6.78
CA LYS A 53 -6.10 11.95 -7.50
C LYS A 53 -6.88 10.64 -7.37
N HIS A 54 -6.18 9.51 -7.16
CA HIS A 54 -6.77 8.17 -7.15
C HIS A 54 -7.66 7.92 -8.38
N GLY A 55 -7.04 7.99 -9.57
CA GLY A 55 -7.73 7.87 -10.85
C GLY A 55 -8.42 6.52 -11.08
N ALA A 56 -9.12 6.40 -12.23
CA ALA A 56 -9.80 5.16 -12.60
C ALA A 56 -8.80 3.99 -12.67
N GLY A 57 -9.15 2.87 -12.02
CA GLY A 57 -8.30 1.69 -11.92
C GLY A 57 -7.33 1.70 -10.74
N SER A 58 -7.25 2.78 -9.95
CA SER A 58 -6.53 2.77 -8.68
C SER A 58 -7.13 1.77 -7.70
N ARG A 59 -6.26 1.10 -6.93
CA ARG A 59 -6.62 0.11 -5.93
C ARG A 59 -6.21 0.57 -4.54
N ALA A 60 -7.22 0.72 -3.68
CA ALA A 60 -7.03 0.92 -2.26
C ALA A 60 -6.72 -0.41 -1.58
N TRP A 61 -5.66 -0.44 -0.79
CA TRP A 61 -5.36 -1.53 0.12
C TRP A 61 -5.64 -1.09 1.56
N GLU A 62 -6.55 -1.78 2.24
CA GLU A 62 -6.92 -1.40 3.59
C GLU A 62 -5.85 -1.83 4.59
N TYR A 63 -5.32 -0.87 5.34
CA TYR A 63 -4.34 -1.14 6.38
C TYR A 63 -4.91 -2.09 7.45
N GLY A 64 -4.08 -3.02 7.92
CA GLY A 64 -4.48 -4.01 8.93
C GLY A 64 -5.24 -5.22 8.38
N THR A 65 -5.45 -5.28 7.05
CA THR A 65 -5.98 -6.46 6.37
C THR A 65 -4.87 -7.26 5.68
N GLU A 66 -5.15 -8.53 5.38
CA GLU A 66 -4.25 -9.36 4.58
C GLU A 66 -4.36 -8.97 3.11
N TRP A 67 -3.23 -8.68 2.47
CA TRP A 67 -3.18 -8.29 1.07
C TRP A 67 -2.77 -9.48 0.23
N ILE A 68 -3.74 -10.10 -0.43
CA ILE A 68 -3.49 -11.19 -1.36
C ILE A 68 -3.44 -10.59 -2.76
N GLU A 69 -2.27 -10.69 -3.39
CA GLU A 69 -2.15 -10.48 -4.81
C GLU A 69 -2.78 -11.69 -5.50
N TYR A 70 -3.95 -11.50 -6.12
CA TYR A 70 -4.45 -12.51 -7.05
C TYR A 70 -3.48 -12.55 -8.22
N GLN A 71 -2.59 -13.55 -8.24
CA GLN A 71 -1.94 -13.96 -9.46
C GLN A 71 -3.06 -14.22 -10.46
N GLN A 72 -3.08 -13.49 -11.58
CA GLN A 72 -3.93 -13.85 -12.71
C GLN A 72 -3.36 -15.12 -13.32
N ASP A 73 -3.55 -16.25 -12.62
CA ASP A 73 -3.33 -17.57 -13.17
C ASP A 73 -4.43 -17.78 -14.21
N ASN A 74 -4.07 -17.55 -15.47
CA ASN A 74 -4.69 -18.19 -16.61
C ASN A 74 -4.55 -19.72 -16.43
N LYS A 75 -5.44 -20.35 -15.66
CA LYS A 75 -5.96 -21.70 -15.91
C LYS A 75 -7.01 -22.12 -14.89
N THR A 76 -8.05 -22.65 -15.48
CA THR A 76 -9.22 -23.36 -15.01
C THR A 76 -8.99 -24.31 -13.82
N ASP A 77 -10.05 -24.41 -13.03
CA ASP A 77 -10.51 -25.59 -12.28
C ASP A 77 -9.97 -25.90 -10.87
N GLU A 78 -10.97 -25.91 -9.98
CA GLU A 78 -11.16 -26.73 -8.78
C GLU A 78 -10.11 -26.75 -7.66
N LYS A 79 -10.63 -26.31 -6.49
CA LYS A 79 -10.36 -26.88 -5.16
C LYS A 79 -8.88 -26.92 -4.76
N SER A 80 -8.44 -25.88 -4.08
CA SER A 80 -7.55 -26.12 -2.94
C SER A 80 -8.07 -25.43 -1.69
N LYS A 81 -8.37 -26.29 -0.72
CA LYS A 81 -8.92 -25.99 0.58
C LYS A 81 -7.91 -25.17 1.37
N LYS A 82 -8.43 -24.14 2.04
CA LYS A 82 -7.99 -23.57 3.33
C LYS A 82 -6.78 -24.29 3.93
N LYS A 83 -5.60 -23.68 3.83
CA LYS A 83 -4.51 -23.93 4.79
C LYS A 83 -4.33 -22.67 5.62
N LYS A 84 -4.87 -22.72 6.84
CA LYS A 84 -4.51 -21.79 7.92
C LYS A 84 -3.00 -21.93 8.15
N CYS A 85 -2.25 -20.86 7.91
CA CYS A 85 -0.92 -20.73 8.49
C CYS A 85 -1.07 -19.89 9.76
N ILE A 86 -0.82 -20.54 10.89
CA ILE A 86 -0.73 -19.92 12.21
C ILE A 86 0.69 -19.37 12.31
N ILE A 87 0.85 -18.07 12.55
CA ILE A 87 2.08 -17.53 13.13
C ILE A 87 1.74 -17.07 14.54
N GLN A 88 1.85 -18.02 15.47
CA GLN A 88 2.39 -17.94 16.83
C GLN A 88 2.11 -19.26 17.55
#